data_AF-A0A1H0SJS3-F1
#
_entry.id   AF-A0A1H0SJS3-F1
#
_cell.length_a   1.000
_cell.length_b   1.000
_cell.length_c   1.000
_cell.angle_alpha   90.00
_cell.angle_beta   90.00
_cell.angle_gamma   90.00
#
_symmetry.space_group_name_H-M   'P 1'
#
loop_
_entity.id
_entity.type
_entity.pdbx_description
1 polymer ?
#
loop_
_entity_poly.entity_id
_entity_poly.type
_entity_poly.pdbx_seq_one_letter_code
_entity_poly.pdbx_strand_id
1 'polypeptide(L)'
;MVLKSLILGVLFSVGIFAVKSGVGLSYCFAGSARTRSKIGACSLFVMTYLAVFASAVLVLQHVDLVRHLDLIQRWLRSGMLGHLVIAALMIGWGLLLLTKNDGSIGKSRGWLILAMPCPVCLTVILLSAAVLLSYFPEHLYLTAALFYLAFMAISLLTPVAVHLLRKRSPMEPDGFLGSTMLLMAAYFLLSAIIMPQFGDLDKIYRMACYRSDTLSADVAGAVNVTLLTAAAFLAGYSLTIKRIRSYQ
;
A
#
# COMPACT_ATOMS: atom_id res chain seq x y z
N MET A 1 13.20 18.07 -3.86
CA MET A 1 12.92 17.11 -2.76
C MET A 1 11.63 16.32 -2.99
N VAL A 2 10.55 16.97 -3.47
CA VAL A 2 9.25 16.34 -3.77
C VAL A 2 9.35 15.12 -4.70
N LEU A 3 10.12 15.20 -5.80
CA LEU A 3 10.27 14.09 -6.74
C LEU A 3 10.85 12.82 -6.10
N LYS A 4 11.86 12.96 -5.24
CA LYS A 4 12.49 11.81 -4.56
C LYS A 4 11.49 11.12 -3.64
N SER A 5 10.71 11.90 -2.88
CA SER A 5 9.65 11.37 -2.01
C SER A 5 8.52 10.72 -2.80
N LEU A 6 8.15 11.27 -3.95
CA LEU A 6 7.12 10.71 -4.84
C LEU A 6 7.56 9.34 -5.41
N ILE A 7 8.77 9.27 -5.97
CA ILE A 7 9.33 8.03 -6.50
C ILE A 7 9.47 6.98 -5.39
N LEU A 8 9.92 7.38 -4.21
CA LEU A 8 10.00 6.49 -3.05
C LEU A 8 8.62 5.97 -2.64
N GLY A 9 7.60 6.83 -2.62
CA GLY A 9 6.22 6.45 -2.31
C GLY A 9 5.63 5.48 -3.34
N VAL A 10 5.87 5.72 -4.63
CA VAL A 10 5.48 4.81 -5.72
C VAL A 10 6.16 3.46 -5.57
N LEU A 11 7.49 3.45 -5.39
CA LEU A 11 8.26 2.22 -5.20
C LEU A 11 7.83 1.45 -3.96
N PHE A 12 7.54 2.14 -2.85
CA PHE A 12 7.09 1.51 -1.62
C PHE A 12 5.70 0.88 -1.77
N SER A 13 4.75 1.63 -2.32
CA SER A 13 3.39 1.15 -2.56
C SER A 13 3.39 -0.07 -3.48
N VAL A 14 4.02 0.07 -4.65
CA VAL A 14 4.12 -0.98 -5.67
C VAL A 14 4.95 -2.17 -5.16
N GLY A 15 5.99 -1.90 -4.37
CA GLY A 15 6.85 -2.91 -3.75
C GLY A 15 6.10 -3.82 -2.80
N ILE A 16 5.23 -3.28 -1.93
CA ILE A 16 4.41 -4.10 -1.03
C ILE A 16 3.51 -5.06 -1.81
N PHE A 17 2.90 -4.59 -2.91
CA PHE A 17 2.08 -5.44 -3.78
C PHE A 17 2.92 -6.47 -4.54
N ALA A 18 4.12 -6.09 -4.98
CA ALA A 18 5.06 -7.00 -5.64
C ALA A 18 5.49 -8.13 -4.70
N VAL A 19 5.77 -7.81 -3.43
CA VAL A 19 6.09 -8.79 -2.38
C VAL A 19 4.89 -9.69 -2.11
N LYS A 20 3.67 -9.16 -1.93
CA LYS A 20 2.46 -9.97 -1.75
C LYS A 20 2.29 -11.00 -2.88
N SER A 21 2.41 -10.55 -4.12
CA SER A 21 2.28 -11.37 -5.32
C SER A 21 3.39 -12.43 -5.39
N GLY A 22 4.62 -12.05 -5.05
CA GLY A 22 5.78 -12.94 -4.98
C GLY A 22 5.69 -14.02 -3.89
N VAL A 23 5.10 -13.71 -2.73
CA VAL A 23 4.87 -14.72 -1.69
C VAL A 23 3.87 -15.78 -2.18
N GLY A 24 2.80 -15.37 -2.88
CA GLY A 24 1.86 -16.31 -3.51
C GLY A 24 2.54 -17.26 -4.50
N LEU A 25 3.45 -16.72 -5.33
CA LEU A 25 4.26 -17.51 -6.26
C LEU A 25 5.21 -18.47 -5.54
N SER A 26 5.81 -18.06 -4.41
CA SER A 26 6.70 -18.90 -3.62
C SER A 26 6.01 -20.15 -3.06
N TYR A 27 4.73 -20.03 -2.68
CA TYR A 27 3.92 -21.16 -2.20
C TYR A 27 3.59 -22.13 -3.35
N CYS A 28 3.26 -21.60 -4.54
CA CYS A 28 3.08 -22.42 -5.74
C CYS A 28 4.34 -23.24 -6.08
N PHE A 29 5.52 -22.63 -5.95
CA PHE A 29 6.79 -23.33 -6.17
C PHE A 29 7.13 -24.36 -5.09
N ALA A 30 6.66 -24.15 -3.85
CA ALA A 30 6.82 -25.10 -2.76
C ALA A 30 5.91 -26.34 -2.91
N GLY A 31 4.70 -26.18 -3.44
CA GLY A 31 3.75 -27.28 -3.65
C GLY A 31 3.96 -28.09 -4.94
N SER A 32 4.64 -27.53 -5.94
CA SER A 32 4.86 -28.19 -7.23
C SER A 32 6.19 -28.97 -7.27
N ALA A 33 6.14 -30.30 -7.31
CA ALA A 33 7.34 -31.15 -7.39
C ALA A 33 8.08 -31.08 -8.75
N ARG A 34 7.40 -30.70 -9.85
CA ARG A 34 7.95 -30.78 -11.21
C ARG A 34 8.47 -29.42 -11.72
N THR A 35 9.72 -29.36 -12.16
CA THR A 35 10.36 -28.14 -12.72
C THR A 35 9.58 -27.53 -13.89
N ARG A 36 8.98 -28.36 -14.77
CA ARG A 36 8.14 -27.88 -15.87
C ARG A 36 6.91 -27.08 -15.39
N SER A 37 6.29 -27.50 -14.30
CA SER A 37 5.11 -26.80 -13.74
C SER A 37 5.52 -25.49 -13.06
N LYS A 38 6.72 -25.41 -12.48
CA LYS A 38 7.27 -24.15 -11.93
C LYS A 38 7.54 -23.14 -13.04
N ILE A 39 8.14 -23.57 -14.16
CA ILE A 39 8.37 -22.70 -15.32
C ILE A 39 7.04 -22.24 -15.92
N GLY A 40 6.04 -23.13 -16.04
CA GLY A 40 4.70 -22.77 -16.51
C GLY A 40 4.01 -21.74 -15.61
N ALA A 41 4.04 -21.91 -14.29
CA ALA A 41 3.47 -20.96 -13.34
C ALA A 41 4.19 -19.60 -13.36
N CYS A 42 5.52 -19.60 -13.48
CA CYS A 42 6.32 -18.38 -13.63
C CYS A 42 5.98 -17.65 -14.93
N SER A 43 5.92 -18.38 -16.04
CA SER A 43 5.58 -17.83 -17.36
C SER A 43 4.17 -17.22 -17.35
N LEU A 44 3.18 -17.92 -16.79
CA LEU A 44 1.82 -17.40 -16.65
C LEU A 44 1.78 -16.13 -15.79
N PHE A 45 2.52 -16.11 -14.68
CA PHE A 45 2.63 -14.93 -13.81
C PHE A 45 3.20 -13.73 -14.59
N VAL A 46 4.35 -13.91 -15.25
CA VAL A 46 4.98 -12.87 -16.09
C VAL A 46 4.00 -12.35 -17.15
N MET A 47 3.33 -13.25 -17.88
CA MET A 47 2.36 -12.85 -18.92
C MET A 47 1.16 -12.10 -18.36
N THR A 48 0.65 -12.50 -17.19
CA THR A 48 -0.48 -11.84 -16.55
C THR A 48 -0.13 -10.40 -16.15
N TYR A 49 1.02 -10.18 -15.52
CA TYR A 49 1.45 -8.83 -15.15
C TYR A 49 1.85 -8.01 -16.37
N LEU A 50 2.43 -8.61 -17.40
CA LEU A 50 2.69 -7.92 -18.66
C LEU A 50 1.39 -7.40 -19.28
N ALA A 51 0.33 -8.23 -19.31
CA ALA A 51 -0.98 -7.83 -19.81
C ALA A 51 -1.59 -6.69 -18.96
N VAL A 52 -1.45 -6.75 -17.64
CA VAL A 52 -1.90 -5.68 -16.73
C VAL A 52 -1.17 -4.37 -17.02
N PHE A 53 0.16 -4.37 -17.09
CA PHE A 53 0.93 -3.15 -17.35
C PHE A 53 0.68 -2.61 -18.76
N ALA A 54 0.58 -3.47 -19.77
CA ALA A 54 0.24 -3.09 -21.13
C ALA A 54 -1.16 -2.45 -21.18
N SER A 55 -2.15 -3.05 -20.52
CA SER A 55 -3.50 -2.47 -20.43
C SER A 55 -3.51 -1.11 -19.74
N ALA A 56 -2.71 -0.93 -18.68
CA ALA A 56 -2.59 0.36 -18.01
C ALA A 56 -2.03 1.45 -18.94
N VAL A 57 -1.00 1.14 -19.73
CA VAL A 57 -0.44 2.09 -20.72
C VAL A 57 -1.45 2.40 -21.82
N LEU A 58 -2.14 1.39 -22.36
CA LEU A 58 -3.16 1.59 -23.40
C LEU A 58 -4.31 2.48 -22.91
N VAL A 59 -4.78 2.25 -21.68
CA VAL A 59 -5.79 3.09 -21.05
C VAL A 59 -5.27 4.52 -20.87
N LEU A 60 -4.04 4.70 -20.41
CA LEU A 60 -3.43 6.02 -20.22
C LEU A 60 -3.20 6.80 -21.54
N GLN A 61 -3.04 6.09 -22.66
CA GLN A 61 -2.90 6.72 -23.98
C GLN A 61 -4.26 7.16 -24.59
N HIS A 62 -5.34 6.42 -24.31
CA HIS A 62 -6.66 6.68 -24.90
C HIS A 62 -7.60 7.47 -23.99
N VAL A 63 -7.31 7.53 -22.68
CA VAL A 63 -8.17 8.16 -21.68
C VAL A 63 -7.40 9.30 -21.02
N ASP A 64 -7.83 10.53 -21.28
CA ASP A 64 -7.37 11.70 -20.54
C ASP A 64 -7.83 11.60 -19.08
N LEU A 65 -6.94 11.09 -18.24
CA LEU A 65 -7.17 10.83 -16.82
C LEU A 65 -7.65 12.09 -16.07
N VAL A 66 -7.17 13.26 -16.51
CA VAL A 66 -7.51 14.58 -15.95
C VAL A 66 -8.99 14.93 -16.20
N ARG A 67 -9.56 14.53 -17.35
CA ARG A 67 -10.94 14.84 -17.71
C ARG A 67 -11.97 13.94 -16.99
N HIS A 68 -11.51 12.83 -16.41
CA HIS A 68 -12.33 11.86 -15.71
C HIS A 68 -11.94 11.66 -14.24
N LEU A 69 -11.24 12.63 -13.64
CA LEU A 69 -10.85 12.62 -12.23
C LEU A 69 -12.02 12.35 -11.28
N ASP A 70 -13.21 12.90 -11.55
CA ASP A 70 -14.42 12.65 -10.73
C ASP A 70 -14.89 11.19 -10.74
N LEU A 71 -14.78 10.51 -11.89
CA LEU A 71 -15.12 9.10 -12.03
C LEU A 71 -14.07 8.23 -11.33
N ILE A 72 -12.80 8.60 -11.47
CA ILE A 72 -11.69 7.92 -10.79
C ILE A 72 -11.80 8.11 -9.28
N GLN A 73 -12.20 9.28 -8.79
CA GLN A 73 -12.38 9.53 -7.36
C GLN A 73 -13.57 8.75 -6.80
N ARG A 74 -14.68 8.63 -7.54
CA ARG A 74 -15.79 7.73 -7.17
C ARG A 74 -15.36 6.26 -7.17
N TRP A 75 -14.58 5.85 -8.17
CA TRP A 75 -14.03 4.50 -8.26
C TRP A 75 -13.08 4.20 -7.09
N LEU A 76 -12.16 5.13 -6.76
CA LEU A 76 -11.26 5.03 -5.61
C LEU A 76 -12.04 4.98 -4.29
N ARG A 77 -13.13 5.74 -4.16
CA ARG A 77 -14.01 5.68 -2.99
C ARG A 77 -14.68 4.32 -2.86
N SER A 78 -15.11 3.71 -3.97
CA SER A 78 -15.59 2.32 -3.99
C SER A 78 -14.49 1.29 -3.73
N GLY A 79 -13.23 1.64 -4.02
CA GLY A 79 -12.05 0.81 -3.74
C GLY A 79 -11.86 0.51 -2.25
N MET A 80 -12.34 1.37 -1.35
CA MET A 80 -12.31 1.13 0.10
C MET A 80 -13.12 -0.11 0.51
N LEU A 81 -14.28 -0.31 -0.12
CA LEU A 81 -15.09 -1.53 0.03
C LEU A 81 -14.34 -2.75 -0.50
N GLY A 82 -13.66 -2.61 -1.64
CA GLY A 82 -12.82 -3.67 -2.20
C GLY A 82 -11.68 -4.09 -1.27
N HIS A 83 -11.00 -3.13 -0.65
CA HIS A 83 -9.97 -3.39 0.37
C HIS A 83 -10.52 -4.16 1.57
N LEU A 84 -11.68 -3.74 2.10
CA LEU A 84 -12.32 -4.41 3.23
C LEU A 84 -12.71 -5.85 2.91
N VAL A 85 -13.32 -6.09 1.74
CA VAL A 85 -13.70 -7.44 1.30
C VAL A 85 -12.47 -8.33 1.16
N ILE A 86 -11.41 -7.84 0.50
CA ILE A 86 -10.16 -8.61 0.33
C ILE A 86 -9.48 -8.85 1.67
N ALA A 87 -9.42 -7.86 2.55
CA ALA A 87 -8.85 -8.00 3.89
C ALA A 87 -9.61 -9.04 4.71
N ALA A 88 -10.94 -9.03 4.69
CA ALA A 88 -11.78 -10.02 5.36
C ALA A 88 -11.53 -11.44 4.81
N LEU A 89 -11.46 -11.59 3.48
CA LEU A 89 -11.12 -12.88 2.86
C LEU A 89 -9.72 -13.35 3.27
N MET A 90 -8.73 -12.45 3.34
CA MET A 90 -7.36 -12.78 3.75
C MET A 90 -7.27 -13.15 5.23
N ILE A 91 -8.05 -12.49 6.11
CA ILE A 91 -8.16 -12.86 7.52
C ILE A 91 -8.82 -14.23 7.67
N GLY A 92 -9.98 -14.42 7.04
CA GLY A 92 -10.70 -15.69 7.12
C GLY A 92 -9.85 -16.86 6.64
N TRP A 93 -9.22 -16.73 5.48
CA TRP A 93 -8.37 -17.78 4.93
C TRP A 93 -7.05 -17.96 5.69
N GLY A 94 -6.48 -16.86 6.21
CA GLY A 94 -5.26 -16.88 7.03
C GLY A 94 -5.49 -17.61 8.36
N LEU A 95 -6.59 -17.29 9.06
CA LEU A 95 -6.99 -17.98 10.30
C LEU A 95 -7.29 -19.45 10.04
N LEU A 96 -8.05 -19.78 8.99
CA LEU A 96 -8.31 -21.16 8.61
C LEU A 96 -7.01 -21.94 8.35
N LEU A 97 -5.99 -21.31 7.75
CA LEU A 97 -4.69 -21.93 7.54
C LEU A 97 -3.89 -22.12 8.83
N LEU A 98 -4.00 -21.20 9.79
CA LEU A 98 -3.31 -21.29 11.08
C LEU A 98 -3.98 -22.28 12.03
N THR A 99 -5.31 -22.46 11.93
CA THR A 99 -6.07 -23.38 12.81
C THR A 99 -6.03 -24.82 12.30
N LYS A 100 -5.83 -25.03 10.99
CA LYS A 100 -5.85 -26.37 10.40
C LYS A 100 -4.48 -27.04 10.55
N ASN A 101 -4.33 -27.88 11.57
CA ASN A 101 -3.11 -28.65 11.89
C ASN A 101 -2.90 -29.88 10.99
N ASP A 102 -3.46 -29.87 9.78
CA ASP A 102 -3.28 -30.97 8.83
C ASP A 102 -2.09 -30.61 7.93
N GLY A 103 -0.94 -31.26 8.15
CA GLY A 103 0.31 -31.13 7.37
C GLY A 103 0.21 -31.51 5.88
N SER A 104 -0.95 -31.32 5.26
CA SER A 104 -1.24 -31.52 3.84
C SER A 104 -0.73 -30.35 3.01
N ILE A 105 0.60 -30.24 2.93
CA ILE A 105 1.32 -29.34 2.03
C ILE A 105 0.70 -29.46 0.63
N GLY A 106 0.12 -28.36 0.12
CA GLY A 106 -0.32 -28.25 -1.29
C GLY A 106 -1.82 -28.42 -1.58
N LYS A 107 -2.70 -28.61 -0.58
CA LYS A 107 -4.16 -28.63 -0.81
C LYS A 107 -4.86 -27.27 -0.64
N SER A 108 -4.23 -26.30 0.02
CA SER A 108 -4.84 -24.98 0.20
C SER A 108 -4.83 -24.18 -1.09
N ARG A 109 -6.00 -23.74 -1.57
CA ARG A 109 -6.14 -22.79 -2.70
C ARG A 109 -5.90 -21.33 -2.30
N GLY A 110 -5.53 -21.07 -1.04
CA GLY A 110 -5.34 -19.70 -0.51
C GLY A 110 -4.24 -18.90 -1.21
N TRP A 111 -3.25 -19.57 -1.78
CA TRP A 111 -2.19 -18.94 -2.58
C TRP A 111 -2.73 -18.18 -3.80
N LEU A 112 -3.87 -18.61 -4.35
CA LEU A 112 -4.48 -17.98 -5.52
C LEU A 112 -5.00 -16.58 -5.18
N ILE A 113 -5.51 -16.38 -3.97
CA ILE A 113 -5.97 -15.07 -3.46
C ILE A 113 -4.79 -14.10 -3.27
N LEU A 114 -3.59 -14.63 -3.00
CA LEU A 114 -2.37 -13.84 -2.87
C LEU A 114 -1.75 -13.47 -4.22
N ALA A 115 -1.79 -14.39 -5.17
CA ALA A 115 -1.18 -14.24 -6.49
C ALA A 115 -2.07 -13.52 -7.51
N MET A 116 -3.41 -13.57 -7.35
CA MET A 116 -4.32 -12.91 -8.27
C MET A 116 -4.24 -11.37 -8.13
N PRO A 117 -4.13 -10.64 -9.26
CA PRO A 117 -4.18 -9.19 -9.22
C PRO A 117 -5.54 -8.74 -8.72
N CYS A 118 -5.52 -7.97 -7.63
CA CYS A 118 -6.72 -7.42 -7.04
C CYS A 118 -7.13 -6.10 -7.74
N PRO A 119 -8.43 -5.73 -7.77
CA PRO A 119 -8.87 -4.47 -8.40
C PRO A 119 -8.14 -3.25 -7.84
N VAL A 120 -7.84 -3.28 -6.54
CA VAL A 120 -6.99 -2.29 -5.87
C VAL A 120 -5.57 -2.24 -6.46
N CYS A 121 -4.96 -3.40 -6.64
CA CYS A 121 -3.60 -3.54 -7.16
C CYS A 121 -3.51 -2.90 -8.55
N LEU A 122 -4.53 -3.11 -9.39
CA LEU A 122 -4.67 -2.48 -10.70
C LEU A 122 -4.75 -0.95 -10.58
N THR A 123 -5.54 -0.42 -9.64
CA THR A 123 -5.63 1.05 -9.44
C THR A 123 -4.31 1.66 -9.00
N VAL A 124 -3.56 0.99 -8.11
CA VAL A 124 -2.25 1.48 -7.67
C VAL A 124 -1.24 1.45 -8.81
N ILE A 125 -1.23 0.37 -9.61
CA ILE A 125 -0.35 0.27 -10.79
C ILE A 125 -0.70 1.37 -11.80
N LEU A 126 -1.98 1.57 -12.09
CA LEU A 126 -2.45 2.58 -13.04
C LEU A 126 -2.12 4.00 -12.57
N LEU A 127 -2.39 4.32 -11.30
CA LEU A 127 -2.11 5.65 -10.73
C LEU A 127 -0.60 5.91 -10.64
N SER A 128 0.18 4.90 -10.25
CA SER A 128 1.65 4.98 -10.23
C SER A 128 2.21 5.19 -11.63
N ALA A 129 1.72 4.45 -12.62
CA ALA A 129 2.11 4.60 -14.01
C ALA A 129 1.73 5.98 -14.56
N ALA A 130 0.52 6.47 -14.27
CA ALA A 130 0.06 7.79 -14.66
C ALA A 130 1.02 8.88 -14.15
N VAL A 131 1.34 8.84 -12.85
CA VAL A 131 2.26 9.80 -12.22
C VAL A 131 3.66 9.73 -12.83
N LEU A 132 4.17 8.52 -13.10
CA LEU A 132 5.50 8.34 -13.69
C LEU A 132 5.56 8.85 -15.13
N LEU A 133 4.51 8.61 -15.92
CA LEU A 133 4.39 9.05 -17.31
C LEU A 133 4.20 10.56 -17.43
N SER A 134 3.45 11.18 -16.51
CA SER A 134 3.33 12.66 -16.46
C SER A 134 4.67 13.35 -16.19
N TYR A 135 5.61 12.67 -15.52
CA TYR A 135 6.93 13.23 -15.21
C TYR A 135 7.97 12.99 -16.33
N PHE A 136 7.83 11.89 -17.10
CA PHE A 136 8.73 11.52 -18.20
C PHE A 136 7.96 11.30 -19.52
N PRO A 137 7.36 12.35 -20.10
CA PRO A 137 6.50 12.23 -21.29
C PRO A 137 7.27 11.80 -22.55
N GLU A 138 8.54 12.18 -22.68
CA GLU A 138 9.41 11.89 -23.83
C GLU A 138 9.67 10.37 -24.05
N HIS A 139 9.52 9.55 -22.99
CA HIS A 139 9.94 8.15 -23.00
C HIS A 139 8.86 7.22 -22.41
N LEU A 140 7.62 7.35 -22.88
CA LEU A 140 6.46 6.57 -22.42
C LEU A 140 6.73 5.06 -22.28
N TYR A 141 7.18 4.41 -23.36
CA TYR A 141 7.40 2.96 -23.38
C TYR A 141 8.56 2.51 -22.49
N LEU A 142 9.64 3.30 -22.44
CA LEU A 142 10.82 2.96 -21.64
C LEU A 142 10.52 3.10 -20.14
N THR A 143 9.81 4.16 -19.74
CA THR A 143 9.39 4.38 -18.35
C THR A 143 8.43 3.28 -17.89
N ALA A 144 7.46 2.90 -18.73
CA ALA A 144 6.55 1.81 -18.44
C ALA A 144 7.26 0.44 -18.35
N ALA A 145 8.20 0.18 -19.26
CA ALA A 145 9.01 -1.04 -19.25
C ALA A 145 9.90 -1.12 -17.99
N LEU A 146 10.53 -0.02 -17.60
CA LEU A 146 11.36 0.04 -16.39
C LEU A 146 10.52 -0.15 -15.12
N PHE A 147 9.31 0.42 -15.09
CA PHE A 147 8.37 0.24 -13.98
C PHE A 147 7.89 -1.22 -13.87
N TYR A 148 7.56 -1.85 -15.00
CA TYR A 148 7.25 -3.28 -15.06
C TYR A 148 8.43 -4.15 -14.62
N LEU A 149 9.64 -3.86 -15.11
CA LEU A 149 10.85 -4.60 -14.73
C LEU A 149 11.15 -4.48 -13.24
N ALA A 150 10.98 -3.29 -12.65
CA ALA A 150 11.15 -3.08 -11.22
C ALA A 150 10.15 -3.91 -10.40
N PHE A 151 8.86 -3.89 -10.80
CA PHE A 151 7.83 -4.72 -10.17
C PHE A 151 8.18 -6.21 -10.27
N MET A 152 8.52 -6.68 -11.46
CA MET A 152 8.88 -8.07 -11.71
C MET A 152 10.13 -8.51 -10.95
N ALA A 153 11.15 -7.65 -10.86
CA ALA A 153 12.36 -7.93 -10.12
C ALA A 153 12.04 -8.17 -8.63
N ILE A 154 11.24 -7.30 -8.01
CA ILE A 154 10.82 -7.46 -6.61
C ILE A 154 9.98 -8.74 -6.44
N SER A 155 9.01 -8.97 -7.34
CA SER A 155 8.16 -10.15 -7.28
C SER A 155 8.91 -11.48 -7.47
N LEU A 156 9.95 -11.52 -8.30
CA LEU A 156 10.78 -12.71 -8.50
C LEU A 156 11.86 -12.89 -7.43
N LEU A 157 12.37 -11.79 -6.87
CA LEU A 157 13.31 -11.83 -5.76
C LEU A 157 12.64 -12.35 -4.48
N THR A 158 11.34 -12.09 -4.30
CA THR A 158 10.58 -12.49 -3.11
C THR A 158 10.57 -14.01 -2.89
N PRO A 159 10.25 -14.88 -3.88
CA PRO A 159 10.39 -16.34 -3.73
C PRO A 159 11.80 -16.79 -3.35
N VAL A 160 12.84 -16.16 -3.90
CA VAL A 160 14.24 -16.46 -3.57
C VAL A 160 14.51 -16.11 -2.11
N ALA A 161 14.09 -14.91 -1.67
CA ALA A 161 14.24 -14.47 -0.29
C ALA A 161 13.50 -15.40 0.69
N VAL A 162 12.24 -15.77 0.38
CA VAL A 162 11.44 -16.71 1.19
C VAL A 162 12.11 -18.08 1.26
N HIS A 163 12.63 -18.59 0.14
CA HIS A 163 13.34 -19.87 0.11
C HIS A 163 14.60 -19.84 0.99
N LEU A 164 15.39 -18.75 0.93
CA LEU A 164 16.56 -18.55 1.77
C LEU A 164 16.19 -18.45 3.26
N LEU A 165 15.08 -17.76 3.59
CA LEU A 165 14.58 -17.64 4.95
C LEU A 165 14.13 -18.98 5.52
N ARG A 166 13.44 -19.80 4.72
CA ARG A 166 13.01 -21.15 5.11
C ARG A 166 14.19 -22.11 5.32
N LYS A 167 15.33 -21.89 4.64
CA LYS A 167 16.55 -22.66 4.91
C LYS A 167 17.13 -22.36 6.31
N ARG A 168 16.89 -21.16 6.84
CA ARG A 168 17.34 -20.75 8.19
C ARG A 168 16.31 -21.04 9.29
N SER A 169 15.03 -21.15 8.96
CA SER A 169 13.97 -21.44 9.91
C SER A 169 13.00 -22.47 9.33
N PRO A 170 12.89 -23.68 9.93
CA PRO A 170 11.97 -24.72 9.47
C PRO A 170 10.54 -24.38 9.87
N MET A 171 9.97 -23.32 9.28
CA MET A 171 8.55 -23.03 9.38
C MET A 171 7.78 -23.83 8.33
N GLU A 172 6.65 -24.38 8.74
CA GLU A 172 5.72 -25.03 7.82
C GLU A 172 5.21 -24.03 6.77
N PRO A 173 5.13 -24.45 5.48
CA PRO A 173 4.74 -23.55 4.40
C PRO A 173 3.33 -22.95 4.57
N ASP A 174 2.42 -23.68 5.22
CA ASP A 174 1.05 -23.23 5.48
C ASP A 174 1.01 -22.16 6.58
N GLY A 175 1.77 -22.36 7.67
CA GLY A 175 1.90 -21.36 8.74
C GLY A 175 2.55 -20.05 8.25
N PHE A 176 3.58 -20.13 7.41
CA PHE A 176 4.20 -18.94 6.80
C PHE A 176 3.24 -18.20 5.86
N LEU A 177 2.48 -18.93 5.04
CA LEU A 177 1.49 -18.34 4.13
C LEU A 177 0.38 -17.65 4.93
N GLY A 178 -0.20 -18.32 5.92
CA GLY A 178 -1.28 -17.75 6.73
C GLY A 178 -0.84 -16.55 7.57
N SER A 179 0.37 -16.59 8.13
CA SER A 179 1.00 -15.43 8.82
C SER A 179 1.14 -14.23 7.87
N THR A 180 1.63 -14.46 6.66
CA THR A 180 1.78 -13.41 5.65
C THR A 180 0.40 -12.87 5.20
N MET A 181 -0.61 -13.73 5.10
CA MET A 181 -1.98 -13.31 4.79
C MET A 181 -2.54 -12.40 5.87
N LEU A 182 -2.34 -12.72 7.15
CA LEU A 182 -2.78 -11.89 8.27
C LEU A 182 -2.04 -10.54 8.32
N LEU A 183 -0.71 -10.54 8.12
CA LEU A 183 0.09 -9.32 8.08
C LEU A 183 -0.39 -8.38 6.96
N MET A 184 -0.61 -8.92 5.76
CA MET A 184 -1.08 -8.14 4.61
C MET A 184 -2.51 -7.63 4.81
N ALA A 185 -3.38 -8.42 5.45
CA ALA A 185 -4.72 -7.97 5.79
C ALA A 185 -4.71 -6.84 6.83
N ALA A 186 -3.84 -6.93 7.84
CA ALA A 186 -3.64 -5.86 8.82
C ALA A 186 -3.13 -4.58 8.15
N TYR A 187 -2.18 -4.69 7.21
CA TYR A 187 -1.71 -3.55 6.41
C TYR A 187 -2.84 -2.91 5.60
N PHE A 188 -3.71 -3.70 4.97
CA PHE A 188 -4.85 -3.18 4.21
C PHE A 188 -5.91 -2.52 5.11
N LEU A 189 -6.20 -3.10 6.28
CA LEU A 189 -7.10 -2.47 7.26
C LEU A 189 -6.54 -1.15 7.76
N LEU A 190 -5.25 -1.12 8.13
CA LEU A 190 -4.59 0.10 8.58
C LEU A 190 -4.63 1.17 7.48
N SER A 191 -4.33 0.79 6.25
CA SER A 191 -4.42 1.69 5.09
C SER A 191 -5.84 2.21 4.85
N ALA A 192 -6.86 1.35 5.01
CA ALA A 192 -8.28 1.72 4.85
C ALA A 192 -8.78 2.64 5.98
N ILE A 193 -8.24 2.53 7.19
CA ILE A 193 -8.57 3.42 8.33
C ILE A 193 -7.88 4.79 8.16
N ILE A 194 -6.64 4.78 7.70
CA ILE A 194 -5.81 5.99 7.56
C ILE A 194 -6.27 6.86 6.37
N MET A 195 -6.55 6.27 5.21
CA MET A 195 -6.88 7.00 3.98
C MET A 195 -8.07 7.99 4.08
N PRO A 196 -9.25 7.63 4.64
CA PRO A 196 -10.38 8.55 4.71
C PRO A 196 -10.10 9.81 5.54
N GLN A 197 -9.18 9.75 6.52
CA GLN A 197 -8.77 10.93 7.29
C GLN A 197 -8.07 11.98 6.41
N PHE A 198 -7.37 11.55 5.36
CA PHE A 198 -6.75 12.45 4.39
C PHE A 198 -7.74 12.96 3.32
N GLY A 199 -8.80 12.22 3.03
CA GLY A 199 -9.81 12.60 2.02
C GLY A 199 -10.64 13.83 2.38
N ASP A 200 -10.76 14.15 3.67
CA ASP A 200 -11.45 15.35 4.15
C ASP A 200 -10.49 16.55 4.39
N LEU A 201 -9.19 16.41 4.13
CA LEU A 201 -8.23 17.51 4.29
C LEU A 201 -8.57 18.71 3.40
N ASP A 202 -9.04 18.48 2.18
CA ASP A 202 -9.49 19.57 1.30
C ASP A 202 -10.68 20.33 1.90
N LYS A 203 -11.60 19.64 2.60
CA LYS A 203 -12.72 20.27 3.29
C LYS A 203 -12.25 21.02 4.53
N ILE A 204 -11.32 20.46 5.29
CA ILE A 204 -10.73 21.10 6.47
C ILE A 204 -9.93 22.35 6.05
N TYR A 205 -9.17 22.25 4.97
CA TYR A 205 -8.41 23.36 4.40
C TYR A 205 -9.34 24.44 3.85
N ARG A 206 -10.40 24.09 3.11
CA ARG A 206 -11.42 25.07 2.69
C ARG A 206 -12.17 25.69 3.86
N MET A 207 -12.49 24.94 4.91
CA MET A 207 -13.09 25.49 6.14
C MET A 207 -12.13 26.42 6.89
N ALA A 208 -10.83 26.14 6.87
CA ALA A 208 -9.80 27.01 7.47
C ALA A 208 -9.57 28.28 6.63
N CYS A 209 -9.53 28.17 5.29
CA CYS A 209 -9.37 29.30 4.37
C CYS A 209 -10.64 30.15 4.24
N TYR A 210 -11.83 29.58 4.43
CA TYR A 210 -13.08 30.37 4.45
C TYR A 210 -13.16 31.32 5.64
N ARG A 211 -12.27 31.18 6.64
CA ARG A 211 -12.19 32.07 7.79
C ARG A 211 -11.24 33.27 7.61
N SER A 212 -10.68 33.49 6.40
CA SER A 212 -9.71 34.58 6.17
C SER A 212 -10.24 35.81 5.44
N ASP A 213 -11.49 35.84 4.94
CA ASP A 213 -11.96 36.96 4.10
C ASP A 213 -12.89 37.98 4.77
N THR A 214 -13.23 37.83 6.05
CA THR A 214 -13.88 38.91 6.80
C THR A 214 -13.47 38.88 8.27
N LEU A 215 -12.45 39.66 8.64
CA LEU A 215 -12.43 40.41 9.90
C LEU A 215 -11.16 41.25 9.94
N SER A 216 -11.38 42.56 9.80
CA SER A 216 -10.48 43.62 10.25
C SER A 216 -9.78 43.19 11.54
N ALA A 217 -8.45 43.21 11.51
CA ALA A 217 -7.60 42.78 12.58
C ALA A 217 -7.96 43.47 13.90
N ASP A 218 -8.61 42.74 14.81
CA ASP A 218 -8.64 43.11 16.22
C ASP A 218 -7.34 42.63 16.87
N VAL A 219 -6.31 43.46 16.71
CA VAL A 219 -4.94 43.23 17.18
C VAL A 219 -4.90 43.02 18.70
N ALA A 220 -5.91 43.49 19.45
CA ALA A 220 -6.03 43.28 20.89
C ALA A 220 -6.35 41.83 21.27
N GLY A 221 -7.15 41.11 20.47
CA GLY A 221 -7.48 39.71 20.72
C GLY A 221 -6.29 38.77 20.52
N ALA A 222 -5.46 39.04 19.50
CA ALA A 222 -4.26 38.26 19.20
C ALA A 222 -3.19 38.39 20.31
N VAL A 223 -3.07 39.56 20.92
CA VAL A 223 -2.15 39.80 22.06
C VAL A 223 -2.63 39.05 23.30
N ASN A 224 -3.94 39.04 23.59
CA ASN A 224 -4.46 38.32 24.75
C ASN A 224 -4.30 36.79 24.64
N VAL A 225 -4.49 36.22 23.45
CA VAL A 225 -4.34 34.78 23.23
C VAL A 225 -2.87 34.35 23.27
N THR A 226 -1.95 35.16 22.75
CA THR A 226 -0.51 34.90 22.86
C THR A 226 0.00 35.04 24.29
N LEU A 227 -0.52 35.99 25.07
CA LEU A 227 -0.17 36.14 26.49
C LEU A 227 -0.68 34.97 27.35
N LEU A 228 -1.91 34.53 27.11
CA LEU A 228 -2.52 33.39 27.82
C LEU A 228 -1.82 32.07 27.50
N THR A 229 -1.44 31.85 26.25
CA THR A 229 -0.71 30.64 25.85
C THR A 229 0.72 30.63 26.40
N ALA A 230 1.42 31.77 26.43
CA ALA A 230 2.72 31.89 27.08
C ALA A 230 2.64 31.65 28.59
N ALA A 231 1.62 32.19 29.27
CA ALA A 231 1.40 31.99 30.70
C ALA A 231 1.10 30.51 31.04
N ALA A 232 0.25 29.85 30.25
CA ALA A 232 -0.06 28.43 30.43
C ALA A 232 1.20 27.55 30.23
N PHE A 233 2.03 27.88 29.25
CA PHE A 233 3.29 27.15 28.99
C PHE A 233 4.29 27.31 30.13
N LEU A 234 4.47 28.53 30.65
CA LEU A 234 5.37 28.81 31.78
C LEU A 234 4.89 28.18 33.09
N ALA A 235 3.58 28.17 33.33
CA ALA A 235 2.99 27.50 34.50
C ALA A 235 3.20 25.98 34.43
N GLY A 236 2.92 25.38 33.27
CA GLY A 236 3.15 23.95 33.03
C GLY A 236 4.62 23.54 33.19
N TYR A 237 5.53 24.32 32.63
CA TYR A 237 6.97 24.09 32.74
C TYR A 237 7.48 24.21 34.19
N SER A 238 7.01 25.22 34.92
CA SER A 238 7.42 25.48 36.30
C SER A 238 6.91 24.42 37.28
N LEU A 239 5.68 23.94 37.09
CA LEU A 239 5.12 22.85 37.90
C LEU A 239 5.84 21.53 37.65
N THR A 240 6.21 21.27 36.39
CA THR A 240 6.94 20.04 36.01
C THR A 240 8.36 20.03 36.57
N ILE A 241 9.07 21.18 36.54
CA ILE A 241 10.40 21.31 37.15
C ILE A 241 10.37 21.14 38.67
N LYS A 242 9.39 21.73 39.36
CA LYS A 242 9.26 21.57 40.82
C LYS A 242 9.01 20.12 41.22
N ARG A 243 8.26 19.37 40.40
CA ARG A 243 7.97 17.95 40.64
C ARG A 243 9.19 17.05 40.43
N ILE A 244 10.06 17.38 39.47
CA ILE A 244 11.31 16.64 39.22
C ILE A 244 12.33 16.88 40.34
N ARG A 245 12.37 18.09 40.93
CA ARG A 245 13.26 18.40 42.05
C ARG A 245 12.86 17.79 43.40
N SER A 246 11.64 17.32 43.58
CA SER A 246 11.21 16.68 44.85
C SER A 246 11.38 15.15 44.87
N TYR A 247 11.90 14.56 43.78
CA TYR A 247 12.19 13.13 43.65
C TYR A 247 13.70 12.81 43.67
N GLN A 248 14.55 13.83 43.83
CA GLN A 248 15.96 13.71 44.22
C GLN A 248 16.12 14.15 45.66
#